data_AF-A0AAE3GV09-F1
#
_entry.id   AF-A0AAE3GV09-F1
#
_cell.length_a   1.000
_cell.length_b   1.000
_cell.length_c   1.000
_cell.angle_alpha   90.00
_cell.angle_beta   90.00
_cell.angle_gamma   90.00
#
_symmetry.space_group_name_H-M   'P 1'
#
loop_
_entity.id
_entity.type
_entity.pdbx_description
1 polymer ?
#
loop_
_entity_poly.entity_id
_entity_poly.type
_entity_poly.pdbx_seq_one_letter_code
_entity_poly.pdbx_strand_id
1 'polypeptide(L)'
;MRKENGQIKSRTGYINKTGDFVIAPQFDSSFSGFFDNGLAIVSIGEKEGLIDKQGRFVLPPKFYSISDFVEGVATARLAKTESVYYYINSSGQVLPEYKNLSDDFSEGLVPVIVKVSPSGSRE
;
A
#
# COMPACT_ATOMS: atom_id res chain seq x y z
N MET A 1 28.95 23.65 -10.64
CA MET A 1 28.59 22.31 -10.12
C MET A 1 28.22 22.46 -8.65
N ARG A 2 26.94 22.36 -8.29
CA ARG A 2 26.49 22.45 -6.89
C ARG A 2 26.76 21.11 -6.22
N LYS A 3 27.55 21.11 -5.16
CA LYS A 3 27.69 19.97 -4.24
C LYS A 3 26.43 19.96 -3.38
N GLU A 4 25.50 19.07 -3.68
CA GLU A 4 24.40 18.75 -2.77
C GLU A 4 24.91 17.64 -1.85
N ASN A 5 24.78 17.87 -0.55
CA ASN A 5 25.33 17.08 0.56
C ASN A 5 25.29 15.56 0.29
N GLY A 6 26.45 14.90 0.35
CA GLY A 6 26.68 13.52 -0.12
C GLY A 6 25.98 12.40 0.65
N GLN A 7 24.65 12.39 0.70
CA GLN A 7 23.89 11.18 0.93
C GLN A 7 23.86 10.39 -0.38
N ILE A 8 24.54 9.24 -0.41
CA ILE A 8 24.28 8.25 -1.45
C ILE A 8 22.86 7.74 -1.19
N LYS A 9 21.92 8.18 -2.03
CA LYS A 9 20.55 7.67 -2.01
C LYS A 9 20.59 6.28 -2.62
N SER A 10 20.63 5.25 -1.78
CA SER A 10 20.45 3.87 -2.22
C SER A 10 19.08 3.73 -2.86
N ARG A 11 19.03 3.13 -4.05
CA ARG A 11 17.78 2.75 -4.69
C ARG A 11 17.65 1.24 -4.75
N THR A 12 16.42 0.76 -4.66
CA THR A 12 16.07 -0.65 -4.69
C THR A 12 15.49 -1.01 -6.05
N GLY A 13 15.91 -2.16 -6.55
CA GLY A 13 15.40 -2.84 -7.75
C GLY A 13 15.31 -4.34 -7.48
N TYR A 14 14.89 -5.11 -8.46
CA TYR A 14 14.66 -6.54 -8.33
C TYR A 14 15.42 -7.31 -9.40
N ILE A 15 16.11 -8.36 -8.98
CA ILE A 15 16.83 -9.27 -9.87
C ILE A 15 16.13 -10.63 -9.93
N ASN A 16 16.34 -11.36 -11.02
CA ASN A 16 15.98 -12.76 -11.12
C ASN A 16 17.07 -13.66 -10.49
N LYS A 17 16.90 -14.98 -10.56
CA LYS A 17 17.87 -15.96 -10.04
C LYS A 17 19.19 -16.02 -10.83
N THR A 18 19.23 -15.48 -12.06
CA THR A 18 20.46 -15.41 -12.87
C THR A 18 21.26 -14.14 -12.58
N GLY A 19 20.72 -13.22 -11.76
CA GLY A 19 21.36 -11.97 -11.39
C GLY A 19 20.98 -10.78 -12.28
N ASP A 20 20.10 -10.97 -13.26
CA ASP A 20 19.66 -9.90 -14.15
C ASP A 20 18.55 -9.07 -13.51
N PHE A 21 18.61 -7.75 -13.69
CA PHE A 21 17.54 -6.87 -13.26
C PHE A 21 16.25 -7.13 -14.04
N VAL A 22 15.20 -7.51 -13.30
CA VAL A 22 13.82 -7.52 -13.77
C VAL A 22 13.20 -6.13 -13.59
N ILE A 23 13.57 -5.45 -12.51
CA ILE A 23 13.19 -4.07 -12.24
C ILE A 23 14.45 -3.30 -11.86
N ALA A 24 14.80 -2.29 -12.65
CA ALA A 24 15.97 -1.47 -12.39
C ALA A 24 15.84 -0.71 -11.04
N PRO A 25 16.95 -0.40 -10.36
CA PRO A 25 16.91 0.35 -9.11
C PRO A 25 16.27 1.74 -9.30
N GLN A 26 15.05 1.91 -8.79
CA GLN A 26 14.28 3.14 -8.97
C GLN A 26 13.47 3.56 -7.74
N PHE A 27 13.35 2.70 -6.73
CA PHE A 27 12.59 2.96 -5.51
C PHE A 27 13.51 3.33 -4.36
N ASP A 28 13.07 4.18 -3.44
CA ASP A 28 13.88 4.60 -2.30
C ASP A 28 14.02 3.49 -1.26
N SER A 29 12.98 2.68 -1.08
CA SER A 29 12.99 1.48 -0.26
C SER A 29 12.02 0.45 -0.85
N SER A 30 12.32 -0.82 -0.59
CA SER A 30 11.38 -1.93 -0.70
C SER A 30 11.33 -2.62 0.65
N PHE A 31 10.23 -2.45 1.37
CA PHE A 31 10.09 -2.97 2.73
C PHE A 31 9.86 -4.48 2.76
N SER A 32 9.30 -5.00 1.67
CA SER A 32 8.89 -6.40 1.55
C SER A 32 9.32 -6.91 0.17
N GLY A 33 9.62 -8.20 0.05
CA GLY A 33 9.70 -8.85 -1.27
C GLY A 33 8.32 -8.88 -1.95
N PHE A 34 8.17 -9.73 -2.96
CA PHE A 34 6.83 -10.00 -3.50
C PHE A 34 6.03 -10.88 -2.54
N PHE A 35 4.81 -10.47 -2.19
CA PHE A 35 3.85 -11.28 -1.46
C PHE A 35 3.27 -12.40 -2.34
N ASP A 36 2.49 -13.31 -1.75
CA ASP A 36 1.84 -14.43 -2.47
C ASP A 36 0.88 -13.96 -3.57
N ASN A 37 0.32 -12.75 -3.43
CA ASN A 37 -0.52 -12.12 -4.46
C ASN A 37 0.29 -11.52 -5.63
N GLY A 38 1.62 -11.61 -5.59
CA GLY A 38 2.51 -11.11 -6.64
C GLY A 38 2.69 -9.59 -6.66
N LEU A 39 2.33 -8.90 -5.58
CA LEU A 39 2.59 -7.47 -5.39
C LEU A 39 3.80 -7.24 -4.48
N ALA A 40 4.39 -6.06 -4.59
CA ALA A 40 5.37 -5.57 -3.62
C ALA A 40 5.07 -4.12 -3.23
N ILE A 41 5.36 -3.77 -1.97
CA ILE A 41 5.26 -2.42 -1.45
C ILE A 41 6.59 -1.70 -1.72
N VAL A 42 6.52 -0.56 -2.39
CA VAL A 42 7.69 0.27 -2.72
C VAL A 42 7.47 1.71 -2.32
N SER A 43 8.55 2.40 -1.96
CA SER A 43 8.50 3.83 -1.63
C SER A 43 9.19 4.72 -2.67
N ILE A 44 8.59 5.90 -2.87
CA ILE A 44 9.21 7.04 -3.54
C ILE A 44 9.01 8.26 -2.63
N GLY A 45 10.11 8.77 -2.08
CA GLY A 45 10.08 9.73 -0.99
C GLY A 45 9.45 9.13 0.27
N GLU A 46 8.53 9.87 0.88
CA GLU A 46 7.78 9.44 2.07
C GLU A 46 6.46 8.73 1.72
N LYS A 47 6.26 8.37 0.45
CA LYS A 47 5.03 7.77 -0.03
C LYS A 47 5.25 6.36 -0.55
N GLU A 48 4.32 5.49 -0.20
CA GLU A 48 4.27 4.09 -0.58
C GLU A 48 3.17 3.83 -1.61
N GLY A 49 3.46 2.87 -2.48
CA GLY A 49 2.58 2.35 -3.52
C GLY A 49 2.84 0.86 -3.75
N LEU A 50 2.12 0.29 -4.70
CA LEU A 50 2.18 -1.13 -5.04
C LEU A 50 2.63 -1.32 -6.48
N ILE A 51 3.55 -2.26 -6.68
CA ILE A 51 4.00 -2.68 -8.00
C ILE A 51 3.73 -4.16 -8.23
N ASP A 52 3.56 -4.53 -9.50
CA ASP A 52 3.56 -5.93 -9.94
C ASP A 52 4.98 -6.46 -10.17
N LYS A 53 5.09 -7.75 -10.53
CA LYS A 53 6.38 -8.41 -10.85
C LYS A 53 7.10 -7.83 -12.07
N GLN A 54 6.43 -7.02 -12.87
CA GLN A 54 7.00 -6.30 -14.00
C GLN A 54 7.45 -4.87 -13.60
N GLY A 55 7.27 -4.48 -12.33
CA GLY A 55 7.61 -3.15 -11.82
C GLY A 55 6.61 -2.07 -12.21
N ARG A 56 5.44 -2.43 -12.73
CA ARG A 56 4.39 -1.47 -13.06
C ARG A 56 3.60 -1.15 -11.81
N PHE A 57 3.26 0.13 -11.63
CA PHE A 57 2.40 0.52 -10.52
C PHE A 57 0.99 -0.04 -10.71
N VAL A 58 0.59 -0.89 -9.76
CA VAL A 58 -0.80 -1.26 -9.54
C VAL A 58 -1.48 -0.18 -8.71
N LEU A 59 -0.74 0.43 -7.78
CA LEU A 59 -1.15 1.60 -7.02
C LEU A 59 0.01 2.61 -6.96
N PRO A 60 -0.12 3.80 -7.55
CA PRO A 60 0.93 4.81 -7.49
C PRO A 60 1.24 5.24 -6.04
N PRO A 61 2.47 5.71 -5.74
CA PRO A 61 2.83 6.15 -4.39
C PRO A 61 1.93 7.28 -3.91
N LYS A 62 1.15 7.02 -2.86
CA LYS A 62 0.14 7.95 -2.34
C LYS A 62 0.01 7.89 -0.82
N PHE A 63 0.18 6.69 -0.26
CA PHE A 63 -0.02 6.45 1.16
C PHE A 63 1.27 6.74 1.92
N TYR A 64 1.15 7.18 3.16
CA TYR A 64 2.30 7.30 4.06
C TYR A 64 2.86 5.92 4.42
N SER A 65 1.97 4.93 4.59
CA SER A 65 2.35 3.55 4.84
C SER A 65 1.25 2.59 4.37
N ILE A 66 1.65 1.43 3.86
CA ILE A 66 0.84 0.27 3.51
C ILE A 66 1.37 -0.91 4.35
N SER A 67 0.48 -1.65 5.02
CA SER A 67 0.86 -2.86 5.75
C SER A 67 1.10 -4.03 4.81
N ASP A 68 1.70 -5.10 5.31
CA ASP A 68 1.76 -6.36 4.58
C ASP A 68 0.35 -6.86 4.22
N PHE A 69 0.28 -7.61 3.11
CA PHE A 69 -0.96 -8.25 2.69
C PHE A 69 -1.23 -9.50 3.53
N VAL A 70 -2.42 -9.56 4.14
CA VAL A 70 -2.95 -10.72 4.86
C VAL A 70 -4.29 -11.08 4.21
N GLU A 71 -4.46 -12.34 3.81
CA GLU A 71 -5.67 -12.82 3.11
C GLU A 71 -6.08 -11.97 1.89
N GLY A 72 -5.11 -11.37 1.20
CA GLY A 72 -5.35 -10.57 -0.01
C GLY A 72 -5.77 -9.13 0.23
N VAL A 73 -5.75 -8.65 1.49
CA VAL A 73 -6.00 -7.26 1.87
C VAL A 73 -4.83 -6.67 2.66
N ALA A 74 -4.62 -5.37 2.51
CA ALA A 74 -3.66 -4.59 3.29
C ALA A 74 -4.35 -3.34 3.84
N THR A 75 -3.87 -2.82 4.96
CA THR A 75 -4.28 -1.51 5.48
C THR A 75 -3.33 -0.44 4.98
N ALA A 76 -3.81 0.80 4.82
CA ALA A 76 -2.97 1.91 4.44
C ALA A 76 -3.41 3.22 5.11
N ARG A 77 -2.45 4.13 5.34
CA ARG A 77 -2.68 5.43 5.98
C ARG A 77 -2.18 6.55 5.10
N LEU A 78 -2.89 7.67 5.02
CA LEU A 78 -2.46 8.82 4.22
C LEU A 78 -1.42 9.69 4.94
N ALA A 79 -1.46 9.70 6.28
CA ALA A 79 -0.51 10.42 7.13
C ALA A 79 -0.12 9.64 8.39
N LYS A 80 1.06 9.97 8.93
CA LYS A 80 1.65 9.33 10.12
C LYS A 80 0.78 9.39 11.37
N THR A 81 -0.01 10.45 11.52
CA THR A 81 -0.80 10.75 12.72
C THR A 81 -2.29 10.47 12.56
N GLU A 82 -2.75 10.04 11.38
CA GLU A 82 -4.17 9.77 11.15
C GLU A 82 -4.57 8.38 11.64
N SER A 83 -5.64 8.29 12.43
CA SER A 83 -6.25 7.01 12.82
C SER A 83 -7.18 6.43 11.74
N VAL A 84 -7.22 7.04 10.55
CA VAL A 84 -8.02 6.55 9.42
C VAL A 84 -7.17 5.57 8.62
N TYR A 85 -7.71 4.37 8.46
CA TYR A 85 -7.13 3.32 7.65
C TYR A 85 -8.01 3.08 6.43
N TYR A 86 -7.35 2.88 5.29
CA TYR A 86 -7.94 2.43 4.05
C TYR A 86 -7.60 0.97 3.86
N TYR A 87 -8.51 0.19 3.29
CA TYR A 87 -8.19 -1.16 2.86
C TYR A 87 -7.82 -1.16 1.39
N ILE A 88 -6.78 -1.90 1.05
CA ILE A 88 -6.32 -2.08 -0.31
C ILE A 88 -6.38 -3.57 -0.60
N ASN A 89 -7.13 -3.96 -1.63
CA ASN A 89 -7.14 -5.35 -2.07
C ASN A 89 -5.96 -5.64 -3.02
N SER A 90 -5.74 -6.91 -3.34
CA SER A 90 -4.67 -7.37 -4.24
C SER A 90 -4.75 -6.85 -5.69
N SER A 91 -5.84 -6.18 -6.09
CA SER A 91 -5.92 -5.47 -7.38
C SER A 91 -5.47 -4.01 -7.30
N GLY A 92 -5.07 -3.54 -6.10
CA GLY A 92 -4.75 -2.15 -5.82
C GLY A 92 -5.97 -1.24 -5.67
N GLN A 93 -7.18 -1.80 -5.63
CA GLN A 93 -8.37 -1.02 -5.34
C GLN A 93 -8.38 -0.62 -3.87
N VAL A 94 -8.51 0.68 -3.64
CA VAL A 94 -8.74 1.25 -2.32
C VAL A 94 -10.23 1.11 -2.02
N LEU A 95 -10.57 0.26 -1.05
CA LEU A 95 -11.94 0.08 -0.57
C LEU A 95 -12.41 1.35 0.18
N PRO A 96 -13.73 1.64 0.14
CA PRO A 96 -14.28 2.86 0.74
C PRO A 96 -13.96 2.98 2.23
N GLU A 97 -13.82 4.21 2.70
CA GLU A 97 -13.58 4.55 4.11
C GLU A 97 -14.73 4.02 4.97
N TYR A 98 -14.48 2.94 5.69
CA TYR A 98 -15.35 2.55 6.80
C TYR A 98 -14.68 3.01 8.08
N LYS A 99 -15.34 3.94 8.79
CA LYS A 99 -14.86 4.42 10.08
C LYS A 99 -15.05 3.31 11.13
N ASN A 100 -14.04 3.12 11.99
CA ASN A 100 -14.03 2.14 13.08
C ASN A 100 -14.05 0.67 12.64
N LEU A 101 -13.28 0.33 11.60
CA LEU A 101 -13.01 -1.07 11.30
C LEU A 101 -12.11 -1.66 12.41
N SER A 102 -12.54 -2.78 12.98
CA SER A 102 -11.68 -3.59 13.85
C SER A 102 -10.56 -4.22 13.01
N ASP A 103 -9.36 -4.35 13.57
CA ASP A 103 -8.22 -5.03 12.92
C ASP A 103 -8.46 -6.56 12.70
N ASP A 104 -9.59 -7.08 13.19
CA ASP A 104 -9.95 -8.50 13.17
C ASP A 104 -10.77 -8.81 11.91
N PHE A 105 -10.09 -9.25 10.85
CA PHE A 105 -10.72 -9.93 9.73
C PHE A 105 -10.92 -11.40 10.09
N SER A 106 -12.10 -11.93 9.80
CA SER A 106 -12.37 -13.36 9.88
C SER A 106 -13.03 -13.80 8.57
N GLU A 107 -12.43 -14.78 7.89
CA GLU A 107 -12.88 -15.29 6.59
C GLU A 107 -12.98 -14.22 5.49
N GLY A 108 -12.04 -13.25 5.47
CA GLY A 108 -12.06 -12.14 4.51
C GLY A 108 -13.18 -11.12 4.72
N LEU A 109 -13.87 -11.14 5.87
CA LEU A 109 -14.92 -10.21 6.25
C LEU A 109 -14.49 -9.38 7.46
N VAL A 110 -14.88 -8.10 7.47
CA VAL A 110 -14.73 -7.21 8.64
C VAL A 110 -16.06 -6.52 8.92
N PRO A 111 -16.52 -6.45 10.18
CA PRO A 111 -17.75 -5.76 10.52
C PRO A 111 -17.61 -4.24 10.30
N VAL A 112 -18.51 -3.66 9.49
CA VAL A 112 -18.59 -2.21 9.25
C VAL A 112 -19.77 -1.62 10.01
N ILE A 113 -19.53 -0.57 10.81
CA ILE A 113 -20.62 0.21 11.43
C ILE A 113 -20.96 1.38 10.50
N VAL A 114 -22.07 1.26 9.77
CA VAL A 114 -22.62 2.35 8.98
C VAL A 114 -23.66 3.10 9.82
N LYS A 115 -23.45 4.40 10.08
CA LYS A 115 -24.51 5.24 10.64
C LYS A 115 -25.58 5.44 9.58
N VAL A 116 -26.66 4.67 9.68
CA VAL A 116 -27.86 4.90 8.88
C VAL A 116 -28.65 5.99 9.58
N SER A 117 -28.61 7.22 9.05
CA SER A 117 -29.62 8.21 9.43
C SER A 117 -30.96 7.65 8.97
N PRO A 118 -31.98 7.51 9.83
CA PRO A 118 -33.29 7.06 9.39
C PRO A 118 -33.79 8.06 8.34
N SER A 119 -33.87 7.61 7.09
CA SER A 119 -34.55 8.34 6.03
C SER A 119 -35.97 8.58 6.53
N GLY A 120 -36.34 9.86 6.65
CA GLY A 120 -37.52 10.30 7.35
C GLY A 120 -38.78 9.51 7.01
N SER A 121 -39.53 9.19 8.06
CA SER A 121 -40.98 9.00 7.99
C SER A 121 -41.62 10.24 7.34
N ARG A 122 -41.90 10.13 6.04
CA ARG A 122 -43.04 10.75 5.35
C ARG A 122 -44.01 9.59 5.11
N GLU A 123 -45.27 9.59 5.47
CA GLU A 123 -46.23 10.55 6.06
C GLU A 123 -47.06 9.81 7.11
#